data_AF-A0A2U1CF40-F1
#
_entry.id   AF-A0A2U1CF40-F1
#
_cell.length_a   1.000
_cell.length_b   1.000
_cell.length_c   1.000
_cell.angle_alpha   90.00
_cell.angle_beta   90.00
_cell.angle_gamma   90.00
#
_symmetry.space_group_name_H-M   'P 1'
#
loop_
_entity.id
_entity.type
_entity.pdbx_description
1 polymer ?
#
loop_
_entity_poly.entity_id
_entity_poly.type
_entity_poly.pdbx_seq_one_letter_code
_entity_poly.pdbx_strand_id
1 'polypeptide(L)'
;MSRWRAIPLFQRVLLVMLAAMPVFFAALYFILNGRLGVEYGGSLLLRSVQGETTLYAGRVDGKEAVFAVSPDGRVTYRFDGGDYGPYIVVEDPGAVPRDHDMADVLTGVEVRRGDEILFRGGWLDGGISVLIDESGAPVSTFSFSWHAGGKAYGPDGQEMDSSHEPSVSFLLTLVLSPVLRHRGDISLYWLATCLATVGIISILFADRLFRRNLGFLIRDPELAEPSDWELFGRHLGWIVCTGGALIGYLVGVFSIV
;
A
#
# COMPACT_ATOMS: atom_id res chain seq x y z
N MET A 1 -7.53 -33.85 26.72
CA MET A 1 -6.48 -34.35 25.81
C MET A 1 -6.92 -35.48 24.86
N SER A 2 -7.99 -36.24 25.13
CA SER A 2 -8.46 -37.35 24.27
C SER A 2 -9.03 -36.92 22.90
N ARG A 3 -9.72 -35.78 22.83
CA ARG A 3 -10.33 -35.27 21.59
C ARG A 3 -9.34 -34.86 20.50
N TRP A 4 -8.18 -34.29 20.86
CA TRP A 4 -7.17 -33.87 19.86
C TRP A 4 -6.55 -35.08 19.15
N ARG A 5 -6.32 -36.18 19.88
CA ARG A 5 -5.78 -37.42 19.30
C ARG A 5 -6.74 -38.16 18.35
N ALA A 6 -8.03 -37.83 18.37
CA ALA A 6 -9.03 -38.40 17.47
C ALA A 6 -9.10 -37.67 16.10
N ILE A 7 -8.57 -36.44 16.01
CA ILE A 7 -8.57 -35.66 14.76
C ILE A 7 -7.52 -36.23 13.80
N PRO A 8 -7.81 -36.46 12.52
CA PRO A 8 -6.81 -36.93 11.55
C PRO A 8 -5.64 -35.94 11.42
N LEU A 9 -4.43 -36.46 11.16
CA LEU A 9 -3.20 -35.66 11.09
C LEU A 9 -3.34 -34.46 10.16
N PHE A 10 -3.95 -34.67 8.99
CA PHE A 10 -4.23 -33.63 8.00
C PHE A 10 -4.99 -32.43 8.59
N GLN A 11 -6.09 -32.67 9.29
CA GLN A 11 -6.89 -31.61 9.92
C GLN A 11 -6.10 -30.88 11.02
N ARG A 12 -5.27 -31.59 11.79
CA ARG A 12 -4.43 -30.95 12.80
C ARG A 12 -3.40 -30.01 12.17
N VAL A 13 -2.76 -30.43 11.08
CA VAL A 13 -1.79 -29.60 10.36
C VAL A 13 -2.47 -28.33 9.85
N LEU A 14 -3.65 -28.45 9.22
CA LEU A 14 -4.42 -27.29 8.76
C LEU A 14 -4.83 -26.36 9.91
N LEU A 15 -5.31 -26.91 11.03
CA LEU A 15 -5.68 -26.11 12.20
C LEU A 15 -4.48 -25.35 12.78
N VAL A 16 -3.33 -26.00 12.89
CA VAL A 16 -2.09 -25.35 13.35
C VAL A 16 -1.68 -24.24 12.37
N MET A 17 -1.75 -24.50 11.07
CA MET A 17 -1.42 -23.52 10.03
C MET A 17 -2.35 -22.31 10.08
N LEU A 18 -3.66 -22.52 10.11
CA LEU A 18 -4.69 -21.48 10.19
C LEU A 18 -4.60 -20.66 11.50
N ALA A 19 -4.20 -21.28 12.61
CA ALA A 19 -4.01 -20.58 13.88
C ALA A 19 -2.68 -19.82 13.95
N ALA A 20 -1.62 -20.35 13.33
CA ALA A 20 -0.30 -19.72 13.31
C ALA A 20 -0.23 -18.51 12.38
N MET A 21 -0.94 -18.57 11.23
CA MET A 21 -0.93 -17.50 10.22
C MET A 21 -1.29 -16.11 10.78
N PRO A 22 -2.45 -15.90 11.45
CA PRO A 22 -2.81 -14.59 11.99
C PRO A 22 -1.76 -14.01 12.94
N VAL A 23 -1.13 -14.86 13.75
CA VAL A 23 -0.10 -14.46 14.73
C VAL A 23 1.19 -14.06 14.02
N PHE A 24 1.65 -14.89 13.08
CA PHE A 24 2.84 -14.60 12.28
C PHE A 24 2.68 -13.32 11.47
N PHE A 25 1.54 -13.18 10.78
CA PHE A 25 1.26 -11.99 10.00
C PHE A 25 1.02 -10.77 10.87
N ALA A 26 0.38 -10.87 12.05
CA ALA A 26 0.28 -9.74 12.97
C ALA A 26 1.66 -9.18 13.35
N ALA A 27 2.61 -10.05 13.68
CA ALA A 27 3.99 -9.63 13.97
C ALA A 27 4.66 -8.99 12.74
N LEU A 28 4.45 -9.55 11.55
CA LEU A 28 5.00 -9.00 10.31
C LEU A 28 4.41 -7.62 9.98
N TYR A 29 3.09 -7.45 10.10
CA TYR A 29 2.41 -6.16 9.95
C TYR A 29 2.92 -5.15 10.97
N PHE A 30 3.09 -5.54 12.24
CA PHE A 30 3.64 -4.65 13.26
C PHE A 30 5.04 -4.14 12.89
N ILE A 31 5.91 -5.03 12.39
CA ILE A 31 7.27 -4.66 11.97
C ILE A 31 7.26 -3.76 10.73
N LEU A 32 6.36 -4.00 9.77
CA LEU A 32 6.30 -3.25 8.51
C LEU A 32 5.59 -1.91 8.63
N ASN A 33 4.54 -1.84 9.45
CA ASN A 33 3.77 -0.63 9.68
C ASN A 33 4.60 0.43 10.44
N GLY A 34 5.57 -0.03 11.25
CA GLY A 34 6.56 0.86 11.88
C GLY A 34 7.57 1.50 10.93
N ARG A 35 7.58 1.13 9.63
CA ARG A 35 8.52 1.65 8.63
C ARG A 35 7.82 2.62 7.70
N LEU A 36 7.70 3.86 8.16
CA LEU A 36 7.13 4.96 7.37
C LEU A 36 8.09 5.35 6.24
N GLY A 37 7.50 5.59 5.07
CA GLY A 37 8.25 6.00 3.89
C GLY A 37 7.40 6.84 2.95
N VAL A 38 8.03 7.32 1.88
CA VAL A 38 7.35 8.02 0.78
C VAL A 38 7.28 7.08 -0.40
N GLU A 39 6.13 7.03 -1.06
CA GLU A 39 5.96 6.25 -2.28
C GLU A 39 6.52 7.01 -3.49
N TYR A 40 7.40 6.37 -4.26
CA TYR A 40 7.95 6.90 -5.51
C TYR A 40 8.17 5.76 -6.49
N GLY A 41 7.67 5.89 -7.73
CA GLY A 41 7.81 4.86 -8.77
C GLY A 41 7.26 3.48 -8.36
N GLY A 42 6.14 3.45 -7.63
CA GLY A 42 5.52 2.21 -7.13
C GLY A 42 6.33 1.50 -6.03
N SER A 43 7.32 2.19 -5.46
CA SER A 43 8.20 1.66 -4.42
C SER A 43 8.19 2.56 -3.19
N LEU A 44 8.22 1.94 -2.01
CA LEU A 44 8.27 2.67 -0.74
C LEU A 44 9.73 3.01 -0.38
N LEU A 45 10.06 4.29 -0.37
CA LEU A 45 11.33 4.83 0.07
C LEU A 45 11.28 5.10 1.57
N LEU A 46 12.03 4.32 2.34
CA LEU A 46 12.02 4.37 3.80
C LEU A 46 12.65 5.65 4.30
N ARG A 47 11.97 6.30 5.24
CA ARG A 47 12.48 7.52 5.90
C ARG A 47 13.59 7.16 6.89
N SER A 48 14.71 7.86 6.82
CA SER A 48 15.84 7.78 7.73
C SER A 48 16.37 9.19 8.01
N VAL A 49 16.42 9.60 9.27
CA VAL A 49 16.90 10.93 9.64
C VAL A 49 18.40 10.83 9.94
N GLN A 50 19.22 11.57 9.19
CA GLN A 50 20.67 11.71 9.42
C GLN A 50 21.00 13.16 9.78
N GLY A 51 21.12 13.42 11.08
CA GLY A 51 21.34 14.79 11.58
C GLY A 51 20.11 15.67 11.29
N GLU A 52 20.31 16.73 10.52
CA GLU A 52 19.24 17.64 10.10
C GLU A 52 18.61 17.27 8.74
N THR A 53 19.25 16.36 7.99
CA THR A 53 18.78 15.91 6.67
C THR A 53 17.91 14.67 6.82
N THR A 54 16.75 14.66 6.15
CA THR A 54 15.90 13.48 6.04
C THR A 54 16.21 12.75 4.73
N LEU A 55 16.63 11.49 4.83
CA LEU A 55 16.85 10.61 3.69
C LEU A 55 15.63 9.72 3.46
N TYR A 56 15.25 9.55 2.20
CA TYR A 56 14.26 8.58 1.75
C TYR A 56 14.94 7.62 0.80
N ALA A 57 15.19 6.38 1.25
CA ALA A 57 15.98 5.41 0.51
C ALA A 57 15.18 4.14 0.23
N GLY A 58 15.35 3.58 -0.97
CA GLY A 58 14.71 2.34 -1.37
C GLY A 58 15.19 1.86 -2.73
N ARG A 59 14.39 0.97 -3.34
CA ARG A 59 14.66 0.48 -4.69
C ARG A 59 13.49 0.78 -5.59
N VAL A 60 13.74 1.48 -6.69
CA VAL A 60 12.78 1.79 -7.76
C VAL A 60 13.26 1.04 -9.00
N ASP A 61 12.40 0.23 -9.62
CA ASP A 61 12.76 -0.63 -10.75
C ASP A 61 14.02 -1.50 -10.52
N GLY A 62 14.19 -1.95 -9.28
CA GLY A 62 15.32 -2.79 -8.86
C GLY A 62 16.65 -2.04 -8.65
N LYS A 63 16.69 -0.73 -8.93
CA LYS A 63 17.86 0.15 -8.78
C LYS A 63 17.75 0.97 -7.50
N GLU A 64 18.89 1.35 -6.93
CA GLU A 64 18.92 2.16 -5.72
C GLU A 64 18.44 3.59 -6.02
N ALA A 65 17.48 4.06 -5.24
CA ALA A 65 16.93 5.40 -5.31
C ALA A 65 17.00 6.05 -3.91
N VAL A 66 17.60 7.24 -3.84
CA VAL A 66 17.76 7.98 -2.59
C VAL A 66 17.41 9.44 -2.81
N PHE A 67 16.44 9.95 -2.05
CA PHE A 67 16.22 11.38 -1.91
C PHE A 67 16.83 11.86 -0.60
N ALA A 68 17.57 12.96 -0.64
CA ALA A 68 18.02 13.67 0.54
C ALA A 68 17.34 15.03 0.61
N VAL A 69 16.57 15.26 1.67
CA VAL A 69 15.83 16.50 1.91
C VAL A 69 16.48 17.22 3.08
N SER A 70 17.01 18.40 2.81
CA SER A 70 17.62 19.28 3.80
C SER A 70 16.57 20.27 4.33
N PRO A 71 16.75 20.79 5.55
CA PRO A 71 15.76 21.67 6.19
C PRO A 71 15.61 23.02 5.49
N ASP A 72 16.55 23.39 4.63
CA ASP A 72 16.53 24.57 3.76
C ASP A 72 15.68 24.36 2.48
N GLY A 73 14.98 23.23 2.36
CA GLY A 73 14.17 22.89 1.17
C GLY A 73 14.99 22.36 -0.01
N ARG A 74 16.29 22.09 0.19
CA ARG A 74 17.15 21.48 -0.83
C ARG A 74 16.90 19.98 -0.91
N VAL A 75 16.61 19.50 -2.12
CA VAL A 75 16.40 18.09 -2.43
C VAL A 75 17.46 17.62 -3.43
N THR A 76 18.18 16.55 -3.10
CA THR A 76 19.00 15.82 -4.08
C THR A 76 18.40 14.45 -4.32
N TYR A 77 18.40 14.01 -5.58
CA TYR A 77 17.91 12.71 -5.97
C TYR A 77 19.04 11.92 -6.62
N ARG A 78 19.36 10.75 -6.05
CA ARG A 78 20.35 9.84 -6.61
C ARG A 78 19.64 8.57 -7.06
N PHE A 79 19.84 8.22 -8.33
CA PHE A 79 19.24 7.05 -8.94
C PHE A 79 20.25 6.32 -9.82
N ASP A 80 20.47 5.03 -9.54
CA ASP A 80 21.37 4.17 -10.32
C ASP A 80 22.80 4.73 -10.50
N GLY A 81 23.28 5.46 -9.50
CA GLY A 81 24.59 6.14 -9.53
C GLY A 81 24.61 7.46 -10.31
N GLY A 82 23.49 7.88 -10.89
CA GLY A 82 23.28 9.23 -11.42
C GLY A 82 22.76 10.18 -10.35
N ASP A 83 23.29 11.41 -10.34
CA ASP A 83 22.82 12.49 -9.46
C ASP A 83 21.91 13.44 -10.26
N TYR A 84 20.75 13.73 -9.71
CA TYR A 84 19.74 14.64 -10.24
C TYR A 84 19.49 15.76 -9.23
N GLY A 85 19.42 16.99 -9.72
CA GLY A 85 19.38 18.19 -8.89
C GLY A 85 20.77 18.80 -8.67
N PRO A 86 20.94 19.66 -7.65
CA PRO A 86 20.02 19.92 -6.56
C PRO A 86 18.77 20.69 -6.99
N TYR A 87 17.63 20.28 -6.43
CA TYR A 87 16.38 21.01 -6.50
C TYR A 87 16.26 21.86 -5.24
N ILE A 88 15.73 23.07 -5.36
CA ILE A 88 15.46 23.96 -4.24
C ILE A 88 13.98 24.30 -4.27
N VAL A 89 13.29 23.97 -3.17
CA VAL A 89 11.89 24.31 -2.96
C VAL A 89 11.82 25.42 -1.92
N VAL A 90 11.21 26.54 -2.27
CA VAL A 90 11.05 27.70 -1.40
C VAL A 90 9.58 28.11 -1.37
N GLU A 91 9.07 28.44 -0.18
CA GLU A 91 7.78 29.11 -0.05
C GLU A 91 7.94 30.59 -0.44
N ASP A 92 7.20 31.02 -1.45
CA ASP A 92 7.11 32.43 -1.88
C ASP A 92 5.63 32.83 -1.89
N PRO A 93 5.12 33.48 -0.82
CA PRO A 93 3.75 33.97 -0.77
C PRO A 93 3.40 34.92 -1.94
N GLY A 94 4.40 35.55 -2.56
CA GLY A 94 4.21 36.41 -3.74
C GLY A 94 3.91 35.66 -5.04
N ALA A 95 4.13 34.34 -5.07
CA ALA A 95 3.84 33.48 -6.22
C ALA A 95 2.36 33.09 -6.32
N VAL A 96 1.54 33.36 -5.29
CA VAL A 96 0.10 33.11 -5.34
C VAL A 96 -0.57 34.11 -6.30
N PRO A 97 -1.37 33.65 -7.28
CA PRO A 97 -2.08 34.56 -8.17
C PRO A 97 -3.12 35.37 -7.39
N ARG A 98 -2.97 36.70 -7.39
CA ARG A 98 -3.75 37.61 -6.52
C ARG A 98 -5.25 37.67 -6.83
N ASP A 99 -5.61 37.40 -8.09
CA ASP A 99 -7.00 37.50 -8.58
C ASP A 99 -7.68 36.13 -8.73
N HIS A 100 -7.13 35.08 -8.13
CA HIS A 100 -7.67 33.72 -8.22
C HIS A 100 -8.63 33.43 -7.06
N ASP A 101 -9.77 32.79 -7.34
CA ASP A 101 -10.81 32.42 -6.36
C ASP A 101 -10.30 31.54 -5.20
N MET A 102 -9.09 30.97 -5.33
CA MET A 102 -8.47 30.07 -4.35
C MET A 102 -7.23 30.70 -3.69
N ALA A 103 -6.95 31.99 -3.91
CA ALA A 103 -5.76 32.64 -3.39
C ALA A 103 -5.60 32.50 -1.86
N ASP A 104 -6.71 32.45 -1.12
CA ASP A 104 -6.71 32.32 0.34
C ASP A 104 -6.30 30.93 0.85
N VAL A 105 -6.37 29.90 0.02
CA VAL A 105 -6.06 28.50 0.38
C VAL A 105 -4.80 27.97 -0.32
N LEU A 106 -4.23 28.73 -1.25
CA LEU A 106 -3.02 28.35 -1.98
C LEU A 106 -1.77 28.74 -1.19
N THR A 107 -0.80 27.83 -1.15
CA THR A 107 0.55 28.11 -0.67
C THR A 107 1.39 28.54 -1.86
N GLY A 108 1.94 29.75 -1.83
CA GLY A 108 2.83 30.23 -2.89
C GLY A 108 4.19 29.53 -2.80
N VAL A 109 4.63 28.95 -3.91
CA VAL A 109 5.83 28.12 -3.95
C VAL A 109 6.65 28.38 -5.20
N GLU A 110 7.95 28.19 -5.06
CA GLU A 110 8.90 28.22 -6.15
C GLU A 110 9.81 26.99 -6.11
N VAL A 111 9.95 26.31 -7.24
CA VAL A 111 10.82 25.14 -7.42
C VAL A 111 11.87 25.48 -8.45
N ARG A 112 13.14 25.41 -8.04
CA ARG A 112 14.31 25.68 -8.89
C ARG A 112 15.19 24.45 -9.05
N ARG A 113 15.86 24.35 -10.19
CA ARG A 113 16.97 23.42 -10.45
C ARG A 113 18.19 24.25 -10.83
N GLY A 114 19.11 24.45 -9.88
CA GLY A 114 20.19 25.43 -10.05
C GLY A 114 19.62 26.83 -10.27
N ASP A 115 19.94 27.46 -11.41
CA ASP A 115 19.46 28.80 -11.78
C ASP A 115 18.15 28.77 -12.59
N GLU A 116 17.65 27.58 -12.97
CA GLU A 116 16.42 27.42 -13.75
C GLU A 116 15.20 27.32 -12.83
N ILE A 117 14.19 28.16 -13.08
CA ILE A 117 12.89 28.08 -12.40
C ILE A 117 12.04 27.02 -13.13
N LEU A 118 11.78 25.90 -12.46
CA LEU A 118 10.94 24.83 -12.99
C LEU A 118 9.45 25.15 -12.79
N PHE A 119 9.11 25.81 -11.69
CA PHE A 119 7.74 26.20 -11.37
C PHE A 119 7.71 27.36 -10.38
N ARG A 120 6.75 28.26 -10.56
CA ARG A 120 6.40 29.31 -9.61
C ARG A 120 4.89 29.53 -9.68
N GLY A 121 4.22 29.46 -8.54
CA GLY A 121 2.76 29.55 -8.51
C GLY A 121 2.15 29.15 -7.17
N GLY A 122 0.84 28.93 -7.17
CA GLY A 122 0.09 28.40 -6.04
C GLY A 122 0.08 26.87 -6.02
N TRP A 123 0.34 26.30 -4.84
CA TRP A 123 0.22 24.88 -4.55
C TRP A 123 -0.87 24.65 -3.50
N LEU A 124 -1.75 23.67 -3.77
CA LEU A 124 -2.76 23.20 -2.82
C LEU A 124 -2.43 21.78 -2.41
N ASP A 125 -2.22 21.58 -1.11
CA ASP A 125 -2.09 20.24 -0.52
C ASP A 125 -3.45 19.54 -0.46
N GLY A 126 -3.50 18.28 -0.88
CA GLY A 126 -4.71 17.48 -0.95
C GLY A 126 -4.48 16.11 -1.57
N GLY A 127 -5.49 15.22 -1.52
CA GLY A 127 -5.40 13.89 -2.14
C GLY A 127 -5.10 13.90 -3.65
N ILE A 128 -5.30 15.04 -4.30
CA ILE A 128 -4.80 15.37 -5.63
C ILE A 128 -4.10 16.73 -5.49
N SER A 129 -2.77 16.77 -5.60
CA SER A 129 -2.01 18.02 -5.54
C SER A 129 -2.36 18.90 -6.74
N VAL A 130 -2.84 20.12 -6.51
CA VAL A 130 -3.17 21.07 -7.59
C VAL A 130 -2.08 22.13 -7.67
N LEU A 131 -1.61 22.38 -8.89
CA LEU A 131 -0.64 23.42 -9.22
C LEU A 131 -1.32 24.48 -10.08
N ILE A 132 -1.25 25.74 -9.66
CA ILE A 132 -1.78 26.89 -10.38
C ILE A 132 -0.60 27.80 -10.65
N ASP A 133 -0.36 28.13 -11.92
CA ASP A 133 0.71 29.06 -12.29
C ASP A 133 0.40 30.51 -11.88
N GLU A 134 1.38 31.41 -11.99
CA GLU A 134 1.19 32.84 -11.69
C GLU A 134 0.09 33.51 -12.54
N SER A 135 -0.25 32.93 -13.69
CA SER A 135 -1.33 33.44 -14.56
C SER A 135 -2.73 33.03 -14.11
N GLY A 136 -2.82 32.16 -13.10
CA GLY A 136 -4.07 31.60 -12.60
C GLY A 136 -4.57 30.41 -13.41
N ALA A 137 -3.77 29.86 -14.33
CA ALA A 137 -4.13 28.66 -15.07
C ALA A 137 -3.71 27.40 -14.29
N PRO A 138 -4.56 26.36 -14.25
CA PRO A 138 -4.17 25.08 -13.69
C PRO A 138 -3.08 24.47 -14.57
N VAL A 139 -1.91 24.22 -14.00
CA VAL A 139 -0.87 23.45 -14.69
C VAL A 139 -1.34 22.01 -14.71
N SER A 140 -1.56 21.47 -15.91
CA SER A 140 -2.03 20.10 -16.14
C SER A 140 -0.96 19.08 -15.78
N THR A 141 -0.55 19.04 -14.52
CA THR A 141 0.23 17.96 -13.92
C THR A 141 -0.74 17.02 -13.20
N PHE A 142 -1.81 16.61 -13.89
CA PHE A 142 -2.64 15.49 -13.45
C PHE A 142 -1.83 14.19 -13.63
N SER A 143 -0.90 13.93 -12.71
CA SER A 143 -0.27 12.62 -12.62
C SER A 143 -1.23 11.67 -11.89
N PHE A 144 -2.24 11.17 -12.60
CA PHE A 144 -2.94 9.96 -12.19
C PHE A 144 -1.97 8.79 -12.38
N SER A 145 -1.18 8.46 -11.37
CA SER A 145 -0.44 7.20 -11.37
C SER A 145 -1.40 6.06 -11.01
N TRP A 146 -2.16 5.58 -12.00
CA TRP A 146 -2.89 4.32 -11.84
C TRP A 146 -1.87 3.17 -11.93
N HIS A 147 -1.57 2.55 -10.79
CA HIS A 147 -0.64 1.42 -10.72
C HIS A 147 -1.31 0.12 -11.20
N ALA A 148 -1.38 -0.06 -12.52
CA ALA A 148 -1.59 -1.37 -13.13
C ALA A 148 -0.25 -1.89 -13.66
N GLY A 149 0.45 -2.71 -12.87
CA GLY A 149 1.60 -3.48 -13.36
C GLY A 149 2.91 -2.71 -13.59
N GLY A 150 3.14 -1.59 -12.89
CA GLY A 150 4.46 -0.95 -12.85
C GLY A 150 4.77 0.03 -14.00
N LYS A 151 3.76 0.54 -14.71
CA LYS A 151 3.93 1.62 -15.70
C LYS A 151 3.01 2.79 -15.40
N ALA A 152 3.56 4.01 -15.44
CA ALA A 152 2.81 5.24 -15.33
C ALA A 152 2.31 5.68 -16.72
N TYR A 153 1.01 5.94 -16.82
CA TYR A 153 0.37 6.40 -18.05
C TYR A 153 -0.02 7.87 -17.87
N GLY A 154 0.33 8.70 -18.85
CA GLY A 154 -0.07 10.11 -18.87
C GLY A 154 -1.58 10.27 -19.11
N PRO A 155 -2.14 11.47 -18.87
CA PRO A 155 -3.55 11.78 -19.15
C PRO A 155 -3.96 11.59 -20.61
N ASP A 156 -2.99 11.55 -21.53
CA ASP A 156 -3.18 11.32 -22.97
C ASP A 156 -3.14 9.82 -23.36
N GLY A 157 -3.03 8.92 -22.38
CA GLY A 157 -2.98 7.47 -22.60
C GLY A 157 -1.66 6.95 -23.20
N GLN A 158 -0.66 7.83 -23.39
CA GLN A 158 0.67 7.43 -23.81
C GLN A 158 1.50 6.92 -22.62
N GLU A 159 2.33 5.90 -22.88
CA GLU A 159 3.37 5.49 -21.94
C GLU A 159 4.27 6.69 -21.71
N MET A 160 4.32 7.16 -20.47
CA MET A 160 5.17 8.26 -20.08
C MET A 160 6.62 7.76 -20.19
N ASP A 161 7.40 8.35 -21.09
CA ASP A 161 8.82 8.04 -21.20
C ASP A 161 9.43 8.22 -19.81
N SER A 162 10.17 7.21 -19.37
CA SER A 162 10.59 7.04 -17.98
C SER A 162 11.78 7.97 -17.72
N SER A 163 11.58 9.28 -17.87
CA SER A 163 12.48 10.23 -17.24
C SER A 163 12.31 9.99 -15.75
N HIS A 164 13.36 9.42 -15.15
CA HIS A 164 13.40 9.15 -13.71
C HIS A 164 13.51 10.46 -12.91
N GLU A 165 13.51 11.61 -13.60
CA GLU A 165 13.45 12.92 -12.98
C GLU A 165 12.17 13.09 -12.14
N PRO A 166 12.30 13.58 -10.91
CA PRO A 166 11.16 13.79 -10.03
C PRO A 166 10.27 14.91 -10.56
N SER A 167 8.95 14.72 -10.50
CA SER A 167 7.99 15.76 -10.84
C SER A 167 8.01 16.90 -9.81
N VAL A 168 7.66 18.11 -10.27
CA VAL A 168 7.53 19.29 -9.39
C VAL A 168 6.51 19.05 -8.27
N SER A 169 5.37 18.42 -8.58
CA SER A 169 4.36 18.06 -7.58
C SER A 169 4.88 17.10 -6.52
N PHE A 170 5.71 16.11 -6.92
CA PHE A 170 6.34 15.21 -5.97
C PHE A 170 7.35 15.93 -5.08
N LEU A 171 8.19 16.82 -5.65
CA LEU A 171 9.16 17.61 -4.86
C LEU A 171 8.47 18.51 -3.83
N LEU A 172 7.38 19.19 -4.21
CA LEU A 172 6.60 20.02 -3.31
C LEU A 172 5.97 19.19 -2.18
N THR A 173 5.35 18.07 -2.52
CA THR A 173 4.79 17.14 -1.52
C THR A 173 5.89 16.63 -0.59
N LEU A 174 7.04 16.24 -1.13
CA LEU A 174 8.15 15.70 -0.34
C LEU A 174 8.72 16.70 0.69
N VAL A 175 8.80 17.98 0.32
CA VAL A 175 9.37 19.03 1.18
C VAL A 175 8.34 19.63 2.13
N LEU A 176 7.15 19.97 1.63
CA LEU A 176 6.16 20.76 2.36
C LEU A 176 5.18 19.89 3.15
N SER A 177 4.76 18.73 2.61
CA SER A 177 3.78 17.85 3.24
C SER A 177 4.02 16.38 2.84
N PRO A 178 5.07 15.74 3.40
CA PRO A 178 5.44 14.40 2.97
C PRO A 178 4.34 13.41 3.33
N VAL A 179 3.70 12.84 2.31
CA VAL A 179 2.69 11.78 2.48
C VAL A 179 3.41 10.50 2.90
N LEU A 180 3.43 10.26 4.21
CA LEU A 180 4.00 9.06 4.78
C LEU A 180 3.03 7.89 4.58
N ARG A 181 3.42 6.97 3.70
CA ARG A 181 2.73 5.69 3.47
C ARG A 181 3.41 4.60 4.28
N HIS A 182 2.68 3.53 4.54
CA HIS A 182 3.23 2.33 5.17
C HIS A 182 2.87 1.08 4.37
N ARG A 183 3.66 0.02 4.54
CA ARG A 183 3.30 -1.29 4.00
C ARG A 183 2.34 -1.99 4.94
N GLY A 184 1.33 -2.64 4.37
CA GLY A 184 0.36 -3.42 5.10
C GLY A 184 -1.03 -2.79 5.11
N ASP A 185 -1.92 -3.32 4.28
CA ASP A 185 -3.35 -3.01 4.37
C ASP A 185 -3.99 -3.78 5.53
N ILE A 186 -4.35 -3.05 6.58
CA ILE A 186 -5.02 -3.62 7.75
C ILE A 186 -6.38 -4.26 7.41
N SER A 187 -7.06 -3.79 6.37
CA SER A 187 -8.35 -4.31 5.93
C SER A 187 -8.21 -5.72 5.38
N LEU A 188 -7.18 -5.95 4.54
CA LEU A 188 -6.87 -7.26 4.00
C LEU A 188 -6.41 -8.24 5.08
N TYR A 189 -5.67 -7.77 6.09
CA TYR A 189 -5.35 -8.56 7.28
C TYR A 189 -6.62 -9.07 7.99
N TRP A 190 -7.58 -8.17 8.26
CA TRP A 190 -8.84 -8.55 8.92
C TRP A 190 -9.67 -9.51 8.08
N LEU A 191 -9.75 -9.30 6.77
CA LEU A 191 -10.47 -10.18 5.85
C LEU A 191 -9.84 -11.58 5.81
N ALA A 192 -8.52 -11.67 5.72
CA ALA A 192 -7.78 -12.95 5.76
C ALA A 192 -7.93 -13.65 7.11
N THR A 193 -7.95 -12.89 8.22
CA THR A 193 -8.19 -13.43 9.58
C THR A 193 -9.60 -13.98 9.72
N CYS A 194 -10.61 -13.30 9.17
CA CYS A 194 -11.98 -13.80 9.13
C CYS A 194 -12.06 -15.12 8.35
N LEU A 195 -11.44 -15.19 7.17
CA LEU A 195 -11.40 -16.40 6.37
C LEU A 195 -10.68 -17.56 7.09
N ALA A 196 -9.57 -17.28 7.78
CA ALA A 196 -8.87 -18.27 8.58
C ALA A 196 -9.74 -18.79 9.74
N THR A 197 -10.48 -17.91 10.40
CA THR A 197 -11.42 -18.25 11.48
C THR A 197 -12.55 -19.13 10.96
N VAL A 198 -13.13 -18.80 9.80
CA VAL A 198 -14.12 -19.64 9.12
C VAL A 198 -13.56 -21.02 8.80
N GLY A 199 -12.31 -21.10 8.32
CA GLY A 199 -11.61 -22.37 8.09
C GLY A 199 -11.47 -23.20 9.36
N ILE A 200 -11.07 -22.59 10.48
CA ILE A 200 -10.94 -23.27 11.79
C ILE A 200 -12.30 -23.79 12.25
N ILE A 201 -13.35 -22.97 12.20
CA ILE A 201 -14.71 -23.37 12.59
C ILE A 201 -15.21 -24.52 11.69
N SER A 202 -14.95 -24.44 10.39
CA SER A 202 -15.33 -25.48 9.42
C SER A 202 -14.67 -26.82 9.73
N ILE A 203 -13.39 -26.83 10.13
CA ILE A 203 -12.68 -28.06 10.52
C ILE A 203 -13.21 -28.60 11.87
N LEU A 204 -13.30 -27.74 12.90
CA LEU A 204 -13.68 -28.18 14.25
C LEU A 204 -15.13 -28.64 14.37
N PHE A 205 -16.02 -28.07 13.55
CA PHE A 205 -17.45 -28.33 13.60
C PHE A 205 -17.99 -29.00 12.34
N ALA A 206 -17.13 -29.64 11.54
CA ALA A 206 -17.48 -30.26 10.25
C ALA A 206 -18.77 -31.08 10.31
N ASP A 207 -18.86 -32.02 11.25
CA ASP A 207 -20.03 -32.89 11.40
C ASP A 207 -21.26 -32.16 11.94
N ARG A 208 -21.08 -31.14 12.79
CA ARG A 208 -22.20 -30.33 13.29
C ARG A 208 -22.77 -29.43 12.21
N LEU A 209 -21.92 -28.82 11.38
CA LEU A 209 -22.34 -27.98 10.26
C LEU A 209 -23.09 -28.80 9.22
N PHE A 210 -22.59 -29.99 8.91
CA PHE A 210 -23.27 -30.94 8.02
C PHE A 210 -24.64 -31.35 8.55
N ARG A 211 -24.73 -31.79 9.82
CA ARG A 211 -26.01 -32.17 10.44
C ARG A 211 -26.97 -30.99 10.53
N ARG A 212 -26.48 -29.79 10.82
CA ARG A 212 -27.30 -28.57 10.83
C ARG A 212 -27.87 -28.26 9.45
N ASN A 213 -27.06 -28.41 8.40
CA ASN A 213 -27.53 -28.20 7.02
C ASN A 213 -28.59 -29.25 6.63
N LEU A 214 -28.34 -30.52 6.97
CA LEU A 214 -29.29 -31.60 6.73
C LEU A 214 -30.57 -31.48 7.56
N GLY A 215 -30.53 -30.84 8.73
CA GLY A 215 -31.72 -30.60 9.55
C GLY A 215 -32.77 -29.71 8.89
N PHE A 216 -32.41 -28.96 7.84
CA PHE A 216 -33.37 -28.23 7.01
C PHE A 216 -34.01 -29.10 5.91
N LEU A 217 -33.44 -30.27 5.62
CA LEU A 217 -33.82 -31.15 4.50
C LEU A 217 -34.48 -32.44 4.98
N ILE A 218 -34.07 -32.98 6.12
CA ILE A 218 -34.43 -34.31 6.61
C ILE A 218 -34.87 -34.24 8.07
N ARG A 219 -35.85 -35.06 8.44
CA ARG A 219 -36.46 -35.09 9.77
C ARG A 219 -35.50 -35.60 10.86
N ASP A 220 -34.66 -36.58 10.54
CA ASP A 220 -33.70 -37.21 11.46
C ASP A 220 -32.25 -37.10 10.94
N PRO A 221 -31.63 -35.90 11.02
CA PRO A 221 -30.29 -35.66 10.47
C PRO A 221 -29.16 -36.30 11.30
N GLU A 222 -29.43 -36.75 12.53
CA GLU A 222 -28.40 -37.28 13.43
C GLU A 222 -27.92 -38.68 13.06
N LEU A 223 -28.71 -39.42 12.27
CA LEU A 223 -28.42 -40.76 11.78
C LEU A 223 -27.70 -40.75 10.42
N ALA A 224 -27.55 -39.58 9.79
CA ALA A 224 -26.95 -39.47 8.47
C ALA A 224 -25.42 -39.56 8.53
N GLU A 225 -24.85 -40.50 7.78
CA GLU A 225 -23.41 -40.58 7.51
C GLU A 225 -23.04 -39.73 6.29
N PRO A 226 -21.93 -38.97 6.34
CA PRO A 226 -21.48 -38.17 5.22
C PRO A 226 -21.01 -39.05 4.06
N SER A 227 -21.40 -38.72 2.84
CA SER A 227 -20.94 -39.40 1.64
C SER A 227 -19.47 -39.06 1.33
N ASP A 228 -18.79 -39.90 0.56
CA ASP A 228 -17.41 -39.65 0.11
C ASP A 228 -17.25 -38.31 -0.61
N TRP A 229 -18.26 -37.92 -1.40
CA TRP A 229 -18.29 -36.61 -2.08
C TRP A 229 -18.32 -35.43 -1.10
N GLU A 230 -19.04 -35.57 0.01
CA GLU A 230 -19.12 -34.54 1.05
C GLU A 230 -17.80 -34.46 1.81
N LEU A 231 -17.17 -35.61 2.12
CA LEU A 231 -15.85 -35.65 2.73
C LEU A 231 -14.78 -35.00 1.84
N PHE A 232 -14.81 -35.29 0.53
CA PHE A 232 -13.95 -34.62 -0.45
C PHE A 232 -14.18 -33.11 -0.49
N GLY A 233 -15.45 -32.67 -0.56
CA GLY A 233 -15.83 -31.26 -0.58
C GLY A 233 -15.34 -30.51 0.66
N ARG A 234 -15.43 -31.12 1.85
CA ARG A 234 -14.89 -30.56 3.09
C ARG A 234 -13.39 -30.35 3.00
N HIS A 235 -12.64 -31.35 2.57
CA HIS A 235 -11.18 -31.26 2.46
C HIS A 235 -10.76 -30.20 1.45
N LEU A 236 -11.42 -30.16 0.28
CA LEU A 236 -11.19 -29.12 -0.73
C LEU A 236 -11.49 -27.73 -0.16
N GLY A 237 -12.63 -27.57 0.52
CA GLY A 237 -13.01 -26.31 1.16
C GLY A 237 -11.99 -25.83 2.18
N TRP A 238 -11.43 -26.72 3.01
CA TRP A 238 -10.39 -26.36 3.98
C TRP A 238 -9.08 -25.95 3.31
N ILE A 239 -8.68 -26.63 2.23
CA ILE A 239 -7.50 -26.27 1.44
C ILE A 239 -7.71 -24.87 0.82
N VAL A 240 -8.89 -24.62 0.24
CA VAL A 240 -9.23 -23.32 -0.37
C VAL A 240 -9.25 -22.21 0.70
N CYS A 241 -9.84 -22.44 1.87
CA CYS A 241 -9.83 -21.44 2.95
C CYS A 241 -8.40 -21.15 3.42
N THR A 242 -7.57 -22.18 3.56
CA THR A 242 -6.18 -22.03 4.03
C THR A 242 -5.31 -21.32 2.99
N GLY A 243 -5.40 -21.72 1.72
CA GLY A 243 -4.69 -21.07 0.62
C GLY A 243 -5.16 -19.64 0.39
N GLY A 244 -6.49 -19.41 0.42
CA GLY A 244 -7.08 -18.09 0.29
C GLY A 244 -6.68 -17.14 1.41
N ALA A 245 -6.66 -17.63 2.67
CA ALA A 245 -6.18 -16.82 3.79
C ALA A 245 -4.69 -16.47 3.64
N LEU A 246 -3.85 -17.42 3.24
CA LEU A 246 -2.43 -17.17 2.97
C LEU A 246 -2.24 -16.11 1.89
N ILE A 247 -2.95 -16.24 0.76
CA ILE A 247 -2.88 -15.26 -0.34
C ILE A 247 -3.34 -13.88 0.16
N GLY A 248 -4.45 -13.79 0.88
CA GLY A 248 -4.94 -12.54 1.44
C GLY A 248 -3.92 -11.86 2.36
N TYR A 249 -3.27 -12.62 3.23
CA TYR A 249 -2.21 -12.09 4.08
C TYR A 249 -1.00 -11.61 3.26
N LEU A 250 -0.55 -12.37 2.26
CA LEU A 250 0.57 -11.98 1.41
C LEU A 250 0.26 -10.70 0.63
N VAL A 251 -0.90 -10.64 -0.03
CA VAL A 251 -1.33 -9.45 -0.79
C VAL A 251 -1.41 -8.24 0.13
N GLY A 252 -2.03 -8.38 1.30
CA GLY A 252 -2.15 -7.27 2.24
C GLY A 252 -0.80 -6.78 2.77
N VAL A 253 0.15 -7.67 3.07
CA VAL A 253 1.50 -7.32 3.54
C VAL A 253 2.29 -6.52 2.49
N PHE A 254 2.15 -6.88 1.20
CA PHE A 254 2.88 -6.23 0.12
C PHE A 254 2.16 -4.99 -0.42
N SER A 255 0.90 -4.78 -0.06
CA SER A 255 0.15 -3.58 -0.44
C SER A 255 0.71 -2.36 0.28
N ILE A 256 0.85 -1.26 -0.47
CA ILE A 256 1.22 0.06 0.04
C ILE A 256 -0.09 0.82 0.28
N VAL A 257 -0.28 1.33 1.50
CA VAL A 257 -1.48 2.07 1.93
C VAL A 257 -1.07 3.37 2.60
#